data_AF-A0A3C1PUS2-F1
#
_entry.id   AF-A0A3C1PUS2-F1
#
_cell.length_a   1.000
_cell.length_b   1.000
_cell.length_c   1.000
_cell.angle_alpha   90.00
_cell.angle_beta   90.00
_cell.angle_gamma   90.00
#
_symmetry.space_group_name_H-M   'P 1'
#
loop_
_entity.id
_entity.type
_entity.pdbx_description
1 polymer ?
#
loop_
_entity_poly.entity_id
_entity_poly.type
_entity_poly.pdbx_seq_one_letter_code
_entity_poly.pdbx_strand_id
1 'polypeptide(L)'
;MCDRLASIAADPDHQAVPVEYSAIEGKLVIDACREAVNSAPNNGRYWIQLGRGYLKLDQGDAMLAAFEKAKALEYPAAWFALAVVYHTGNGIVEADIGRAEALYIQAYRKGVGYGALGLARLYDEAGSPFFNEEKAAMWQSRFDVFVTE
;
A
#
# COMPACT_ATOMS: atom_id res chain seq x y z
N MET A 1 12.64 9.48 12.32
CA MET A 1 13.28 9.61 10.99
C MET A 1 12.50 8.81 9.94
N CYS A 2 12.22 7.53 10.18
CA CYS A 2 11.42 6.65 9.29
C CYS A 2 10.15 7.32 8.71
N ASP A 3 9.26 7.86 9.56
CA ASP A 3 8.00 8.49 9.10
C ASP A 3 8.23 9.60 8.06
N ARG A 4 9.22 10.47 8.24
CA ARG A 4 9.49 11.59 7.31
C ARG A 4 10.05 11.13 5.97
N LEU A 5 10.65 9.95 5.90
CA LEU A 5 11.28 9.43 4.68
C LEU A 5 10.31 8.55 3.87
N ALA A 6 9.30 7.97 4.52
CA ALA A 6 8.49 6.92 3.92
C ALA A 6 6.99 6.97 4.28
N SER A 7 6.48 8.06 4.84
CA SER A 7 5.04 8.26 5.06
C SER A 7 4.22 8.08 3.78
N ILE A 8 3.01 7.52 3.90
CA ILE A 8 2.13 7.13 2.79
C ILE A 8 0.80 7.89 2.90
N ALA A 9 0.34 8.48 1.80
CA ALA A 9 -0.94 9.20 1.77
C ALA A 9 -2.14 8.28 2.04
N ALA A 10 -2.05 7.02 1.62
CA ALA A 10 -3.07 5.99 1.86
C ALA A 10 -3.12 5.49 3.31
N ASP A 11 -2.14 5.83 4.15
CA ASP A 11 -2.14 5.41 5.54
C ASP A 11 -2.95 6.40 6.39
N PRO A 12 -4.09 6.01 6.99
CA PRO A 12 -4.91 6.92 7.78
C PRO A 12 -4.19 7.40 9.06
N ASP A 13 -3.22 6.62 9.56
CA ASP A 13 -2.49 6.89 10.79
C ASP A 13 -1.08 7.45 10.53
N HIS A 14 -0.83 8.00 9.34
CA HIS A 14 0.48 8.54 8.97
C HIS A 14 0.90 9.68 9.90
N GLN A 15 2.18 9.70 10.29
CA GLN A 15 2.72 10.64 11.29
C GLN A 15 3.63 11.73 10.68
N ALA A 16 3.68 11.82 9.36
CA ALA A 16 4.45 12.82 8.63
C ALA A 16 3.84 13.08 7.26
N VAL A 17 4.22 14.19 6.62
CA VAL A 17 3.82 14.51 5.25
C VAL A 17 4.12 13.31 4.33
N PRO A 18 3.14 12.83 3.56
CA PRO A 18 3.35 11.74 2.61
C PRO A 18 4.51 12.00 1.66
N VAL A 19 5.30 10.96 1.42
CA VAL A 19 6.42 11.01 0.48
C VAL A 19 6.01 10.29 -0.79
N GLU A 20 6.06 10.98 -1.92
CA GLU A 20 5.77 10.40 -3.24
C GLU A 20 6.74 9.25 -3.56
N TYR A 21 6.25 8.20 -4.24
CA TYR A 21 7.05 7.01 -4.52
C TYR A 21 8.32 7.30 -5.34
N SER A 22 8.24 8.27 -6.24
CA SER A 22 9.39 8.74 -7.04
C SER A 22 10.49 9.33 -6.18
N ALA A 23 10.14 10.04 -5.10
CA ALA A 23 11.04 10.73 -4.19
C ALA A 23 11.66 9.84 -3.09
N ILE A 24 11.26 8.57 -3.00
CA ILE A 24 11.82 7.66 -1.99
C ILE A 24 13.30 7.38 -2.28
N GLU A 25 14.14 7.65 -1.29
CA GLU A 25 15.52 7.16 -1.24
C GLU A 25 15.57 5.81 -0.50
N GLY A 26 15.48 4.71 -1.25
CA GLY A 26 15.26 3.36 -0.69
C GLY A 26 16.24 2.95 0.40
N LYS A 27 17.54 3.25 0.22
CA LYS A 27 18.57 2.95 1.22
C LYS A 27 18.37 3.71 2.52
N LEU A 28 18.12 5.02 2.44
CA LEU A 28 17.88 5.86 3.63
C LEU A 28 16.63 5.42 4.39
N VAL A 29 15.57 5.04 3.66
CA VAL A 29 14.35 4.48 4.26
C VAL A 29 14.66 3.19 5.00
N ILE A 30 15.35 2.23 4.36
CA ILE A 30 15.65 0.94 5.00
C ILE A 30 16.47 1.14 6.27
N ASP A 31 17.52 1.96 6.22
CA ASP A 31 18.40 2.19 7.37
C ASP A 31 17.60 2.80 8.54
N ALA A 32 16.83 3.86 8.29
CA ALA A 32 16.05 4.54 9.33
C ALA A 32 14.86 3.71 9.85
N CYS A 33 14.19 2.96 8.97
CA CYS A 33 13.01 2.18 9.36
C CYS A 33 13.38 0.85 10.02
N ARG A 34 14.54 0.27 9.73
CA ARG A 34 15.06 -0.89 10.51
C ARG A 34 15.28 -0.52 11.97
N GLU A 35 15.88 0.64 12.23
CA GLU A 35 16.05 1.13 13.61
C GLU A 35 14.70 1.33 14.32
N ALA A 36 13.72 1.91 13.62
CA ALA A 36 12.38 2.13 14.13
C ALA A 36 11.65 0.81 14.43
N VAL A 37 11.73 -0.17 13.52
CA VAL A 37 11.18 -1.52 13.71
C VAL A 37 11.87 -2.24 14.87
N ASN A 38 13.20 -2.15 15.01
CA ASN A 38 13.91 -2.76 16.11
C ASN A 38 13.49 -2.18 17.47
N SER A 39 13.21 -0.87 17.51
CA SER A 39 12.79 -0.19 18.74
C SER A 39 11.30 -0.41 19.05
N ALA A 40 10.46 -0.54 18.03
CA ALA A 40 9.01 -0.71 18.17
C ALA A 40 8.50 -1.81 17.20
N PRO A 41 8.80 -3.10 17.47
CA PRO A 41 8.55 -4.19 16.53
C PRO A 41 7.07 -4.51 16.31
N ASN A 42 6.18 -4.02 17.19
CA ASN A 42 4.73 -4.17 17.06
C ASN A 42 4.06 -2.95 16.41
N ASN A 43 4.83 -1.96 15.96
CA ASN A 43 4.30 -0.82 15.23
C ASN A 43 4.21 -1.15 13.73
N GLY A 44 3.02 -1.51 13.26
CA GLY A 44 2.76 -1.89 11.88
C GLY A 44 3.08 -0.79 10.86
N ARG A 45 2.99 0.49 11.26
CA ARG A 45 3.36 1.63 10.41
C ARG A 45 4.81 1.55 9.95
N TYR A 46 5.73 1.25 10.86
CA TYR A 46 7.16 1.15 10.53
C TYR A 46 7.46 -0.03 9.61
N TRP A 47 6.72 -1.12 9.74
CA TRP A 47 6.84 -2.26 8.84
C TRP A 47 6.39 -1.93 7.41
N ILE A 48 5.28 -1.20 7.25
CA ILE A 48 4.87 -0.73 5.92
C ILE A 48 5.89 0.25 5.33
N GLN A 49 6.36 1.21 6.12
CA GLN A 49 7.37 2.17 5.64
C GLN A 49 8.68 1.50 5.24
N LEU A 50 9.12 0.50 6.02
CA LEU A 50 10.27 -0.34 5.68
C LEU A 50 10.05 -1.10 4.37
N GLY A 51 8.85 -1.69 4.18
CA GLY A 51 8.50 -2.40 2.96
C GLY A 51 8.56 -1.53 1.71
N ARG A 52 8.22 -0.23 1.80
CA ARG A 52 8.43 0.72 0.68
C ARG A 52 9.89 0.90 0.31
N GLY A 53 10.77 0.93 1.30
CA GLY A 53 12.21 1.03 1.09
C GLY A 53 12.74 -0.18 0.33
N TYR A 54 12.31 -1.38 0.74
CA TYR A 54 12.63 -2.62 0.02
C TYR A 54 12.06 -2.65 -1.40
N LEU A 55 10.80 -2.21 -1.57
CA LEU A 55 10.17 -2.11 -2.89
C LEU A 55 10.99 -1.21 -3.83
N LYS A 56 11.44 -0.05 -3.33
CA LYS A 56 12.23 0.91 -4.12
C LYS A 56 13.59 0.37 -4.58
N LEU A 57 14.13 -0.62 -3.90
CA LEU A 57 15.39 -1.29 -4.25
C LEU A 57 15.17 -2.66 -4.91
N ASP A 58 13.96 -2.95 -5.38
CA ASP A 58 13.58 -4.21 -6.02
C ASP A 58 13.83 -5.45 -5.13
N GLN A 59 13.78 -5.27 -3.80
CA GLN A 59 13.95 -6.35 -2.82
C GLN A 59 12.59 -6.99 -2.48
N GLY A 60 12.02 -7.70 -3.44
CA GLY A 60 10.67 -8.26 -3.40
C GLY A 60 10.35 -9.10 -2.15
N ASP A 61 11.18 -10.10 -1.84
CA ASP A 61 10.95 -11.00 -0.71
C ASP A 61 10.93 -10.25 0.64
N ALA A 62 11.85 -9.30 0.82
CA ALA A 62 11.94 -8.48 2.02
C ALA A 62 10.76 -7.50 2.13
N MET A 63 10.32 -6.94 1.00
CA MET A 63 9.14 -6.10 0.90
C MET A 63 7.86 -6.86 1.30
N LEU A 64 7.64 -8.05 0.74
CA LEU A 64 6.49 -8.89 1.06
C LEU A 64 6.50 -9.29 2.54
N ALA A 65 7.66 -9.70 3.08
CA ALA A 65 7.79 -10.05 4.48
C ALA A 65 7.43 -8.87 5.40
N ALA A 66 7.85 -7.64 5.05
CA ALA A 66 7.53 -6.45 5.83
C ALA A 66 6.04 -6.10 5.76
N PHE A 67 5.43 -6.17 4.58
CA PHE A 67 3.99 -5.91 4.42
C PHE A 67 3.11 -6.96 5.09
N GLU A 68 3.45 -8.24 4.98
CA GLU A 68 2.73 -9.32 5.67
C GLU A 68 2.92 -9.22 7.19
N LYS A 69 4.09 -8.77 7.68
CA LYS A 69 4.29 -8.49 9.10
C LYS A 69 3.39 -7.36 9.61
N ALA A 70 3.27 -6.27 8.86
CA ALA A 70 2.36 -5.18 9.20
C ALA A 70 0.89 -5.63 9.18
N LYS A 71 0.51 -6.45 8.20
CA LYS A 71 -0.83 -7.05 8.14
C LYS A 71 -1.11 -7.95 9.33
N ALA A 72 -0.15 -8.78 9.75
CA ALA A 72 -0.26 -9.62 10.94
C ALA A 72 -0.37 -8.82 12.24
N LEU A 73 0.08 -7.56 12.25
CA LEU A 73 -0.13 -6.59 13.34
C LEU A 73 -1.47 -5.83 13.21
N GLU A 74 -2.34 -6.25 12.29
CA GLU A 74 -3.62 -5.64 11.96
C GLU A 74 -3.54 -4.17 11.52
N TYR A 75 -2.41 -3.74 10.93
CA TYR A 75 -2.25 -2.36 10.47
C TYR A 75 -2.98 -2.11 9.14
N PRO A 76 -4.03 -1.26 9.09
CA PRO A 76 -4.93 -1.15 7.93
C PRO A 76 -4.24 -0.88 6.59
N ALA A 77 -3.21 -0.02 6.57
CA ALA A 77 -2.48 0.32 5.35
C ALA A 77 -1.76 -0.88 4.70
N ALA A 78 -1.56 -1.98 5.45
CA ALA A 78 -0.93 -3.18 4.94
C ALA A 78 -1.74 -3.89 3.85
N TRP A 79 -3.07 -3.90 3.98
CA TRP A 79 -3.94 -4.46 2.95
C TRP A 79 -3.81 -3.67 1.65
N PHE A 80 -3.76 -2.34 1.74
CA PHE A 80 -3.57 -1.48 0.57
C PHE A 80 -2.20 -1.70 -0.07
N ALA A 81 -1.12 -1.74 0.73
CA ALA A 81 0.23 -1.94 0.22
C ALA A 81 0.37 -3.28 -0.54
N LEU A 82 -0.14 -4.37 0.06
CA LEU A 82 -0.17 -5.68 -0.61
C LEU A 82 -1.05 -5.65 -1.86
N ALA A 83 -2.21 -5.00 -1.82
CA ALA A 83 -3.09 -4.90 -2.99
C ALA A 83 -2.38 -4.24 -4.18
N VAL A 84 -1.64 -3.14 -3.95
CA VAL A 84 -0.87 -2.47 -5.01
C VAL A 84 0.20 -3.37 -5.60
N VAL A 85 0.90 -4.13 -4.77
CA VAL A 85 1.95 -5.07 -5.22
C VAL A 85 1.35 -6.18 -6.09
N TYR A 86 0.26 -6.81 -5.64
CA TYR A 86 -0.41 -7.84 -6.45
C TYR A 86 -1.12 -7.27 -7.68
N HIS A 87 -1.58 -6.01 -7.65
CA HIS A 87 -2.21 -5.37 -8.81
C HIS A 87 -1.18 -5.09 -9.91
N THR A 88 -0.04 -4.51 -9.54
CA THR A 88 0.96 -4.03 -10.50
C THR A 88 2.03 -5.06 -10.85
N GLY A 89 2.17 -6.12 -10.06
CA GLY A 89 3.30 -7.04 -10.13
C GLY A 89 4.63 -6.41 -9.70
N ASN A 90 4.64 -5.16 -9.20
CA ASN A 90 5.89 -4.48 -8.85
C ASN A 90 6.54 -5.14 -7.62
N GLY A 91 7.80 -5.55 -7.79
CA GLY A 91 8.56 -6.24 -6.74
C GLY A 91 8.16 -7.71 -6.52
N ILE A 92 7.34 -8.30 -7.40
CA ILE A 92 7.02 -9.74 -7.40
C ILE A 92 7.14 -10.33 -8.81
N VAL A 93 7.07 -11.65 -8.93
CA VAL A 93 7.25 -12.36 -10.21
C VAL A 93 6.07 -12.12 -11.16
N GLU A 94 4.86 -12.16 -10.65
CA GLU A 94 3.63 -12.04 -11.45
C GLU A 94 2.54 -11.32 -10.65
N ALA A 95 1.79 -10.46 -11.33
CA ALA A 95 0.61 -9.83 -10.76
C ALA A 95 -0.49 -10.88 -10.47
N ASP A 96 -1.31 -10.62 -9.45
CA ASP A 96 -2.48 -11.42 -9.11
C ASP A 96 -3.64 -10.44 -8.85
N ILE A 97 -4.38 -10.14 -9.93
CA ILE A 97 -5.45 -9.15 -9.92
C ILE A 97 -6.61 -9.59 -9.01
N GLY A 98 -6.91 -10.88 -8.94
CA GLY A 98 -7.95 -11.40 -8.05
C GLY A 98 -7.59 -11.22 -6.57
N ARG A 99 -6.32 -11.48 -6.22
CA ARG A 99 -5.81 -11.20 -4.88
C ARG A 99 -5.76 -9.69 -4.59
N ALA A 100 -5.39 -8.88 -5.57
CA ALA A 100 -5.39 -7.42 -5.44
C ALA A 100 -6.80 -6.87 -5.14
N GLU A 101 -7.81 -7.30 -5.89
CA GLU A 101 -9.22 -6.91 -5.68
C GLU A 101 -9.65 -7.23 -4.25
N ALA A 102 -9.43 -8.48 -3.79
CA ALA A 102 -9.78 -8.89 -2.44
C ALA A 102 -9.07 -8.03 -1.37
N LEU A 103 -7.80 -7.72 -1.56
CA LEU A 103 -7.03 -6.90 -0.63
C LEU A 103 -7.47 -5.45 -0.62
N TYR A 104 -7.78 -4.84 -1.77
CA TYR A 104 -8.31 -3.48 -1.80
C TYR A 104 -9.67 -3.37 -1.11
N ILE A 105 -10.56 -4.35 -1.30
CA ILE A 105 -11.86 -4.40 -0.60
C ILE A 105 -11.63 -4.43 0.92
N GLN A 106 -10.69 -5.24 1.39
CA GLN A 106 -10.37 -5.31 2.83
C GLN A 106 -9.72 -4.02 3.34
N ALA A 107 -8.85 -3.39 2.55
CA ALA A 107 -8.26 -2.09 2.90
C ALA A 107 -9.35 -1.03 3.10
N TYR A 108 -10.27 -0.92 2.14
CA TYR A 108 -11.39 0.03 2.22
C TYR A 108 -12.28 -0.23 3.43
N ARG A 109 -12.64 -1.51 3.69
CA ARG A 109 -13.41 -1.89 4.89
C ARG A 109 -12.71 -1.56 6.22
N LYS A 110 -11.38 -1.49 6.21
CA LYS A 110 -10.55 -1.11 7.36
C LYS A 110 -10.28 0.39 7.45
N GLY A 111 -10.98 1.22 6.66
CA GLY A 111 -10.86 2.68 6.70
C GLY A 111 -9.76 3.26 5.81
N VAL A 112 -9.08 2.43 5.00
CA VAL A 112 -8.12 2.93 4.00
C VAL A 112 -8.89 3.38 2.76
N GLY A 113 -9.30 4.65 2.71
CA GLY A 113 -10.10 5.21 1.62
C GLY A 113 -9.48 5.05 0.23
N TYR A 114 -8.15 5.09 0.14
CA TYR A 114 -7.40 4.80 -1.09
C TYR A 114 -7.63 3.39 -1.64
N GLY A 115 -8.17 2.45 -0.85
CA GLY A 115 -8.65 1.16 -1.35
C GLY A 115 -9.72 1.31 -2.43
N ALA A 116 -10.59 2.34 -2.33
CA ALA A 116 -11.56 2.65 -3.37
C ALA A 116 -10.90 3.12 -4.66
N LEU A 117 -9.88 3.98 -4.58
CA LEU A 117 -9.10 4.39 -5.75
C LEU A 117 -8.40 3.20 -6.42
N GLY A 118 -7.86 2.29 -5.61
CA GLY A 118 -7.25 1.04 -6.10
C GLY A 118 -8.24 0.18 -6.89
N LEU A 119 -9.46 0.01 -6.36
CA LEU A 119 -10.52 -0.75 -7.04
C LEU A 119 -11.03 -0.04 -8.30
N ALA A 120 -11.19 1.28 -8.25
CA ALA A 120 -11.59 2.06 -9.42
C ALA A 120 -10.62 1.80 -10.58
N ARG A 121 -9.31 1.90 -10.33
CA ARG A 121 -8.26 1.65 -11.32
C ARG A 121 -8.22 0.19 -11.79
N LEU A 122 -8.38 -0.76 -10.88
CA LEU A 122 -8.36 -2.19 -11.20
C LEU A 122 -9.47 -2.57 -12.18
N TYR A 123 -10.67 -2.00 -12.01
CA TYR A 123 -11.79 -2.24 -12.91
C TYR A 123 -11.77 -1.39 -14.19
N ASP A 124 -10.96 -0.34 -14.24
CA ASP A 124 -10.82 0.55 -15.40
C ASP A 124 -9.70 0.12 -16.38
N GLU A 125 -9.00 -0.98 -16.08
CA GLU A 125 -7.93 -1.49 -16.92
C GLU A 125 -8.48 -2.20 -18.17
N ALA A 126 -8.56 -1.47 -19.29
CA ALA A 126 -9.03 -2.01 -20.55
C ALA A 126 -8.24 -3.26 -20.99
N GLY A 127 -8.96 -4.34 -21.30
CA GLY A 127 -8.37 -5.63 -21.67
C GLY A 127 -8.07 -6.57 -20.49
N SER A 128 -8.20 -6.10 -19.25
CA SER A 128 -8.19 -6.97 -18.07
C SER A 128 -9.45 -7.83 -18.01
N PRO A 129 -9.37 -9.10 -17.54
CA PRO A 129 -10.57 -9.91 -17.29
C PRO A 129 -11.44 -9.34 -16.16
N PHE A 130 -10.91 -8.40 -15.37
CA PHE A 130 -11.66 -7.68 -14.33
C PHE A 130 -12.32 -6.40 -14.84
N PHE A 131 -12.07 -5.98 -16.08
CA PHE A 131 -12.59 -4.73 -16.63
C PHE A 131 -14.11 -4.61 -16.45
N ASN A 132 -14.55 -3.52 -15.82
CA ASN A 132 -15.95 -3.24 -15.54
C ASN A 132 -16.17 -1.74 -15.26
N GLU A 133 -16.63 -1.00 -16.27
CA GLU A 133 -16.83 0.45 -16.19
C GLU A 133 -17.79 0.88 -15.06
N GLU A 134 -18.87 0.14 -14.84
CA GLU A 134 -19.84 0.45 -13.79
C GLU A 134 -19.21 0.35 -12.40
N LYS A 135 -18.45 -0.73 -12.15
CA LYS A 135 -17.70 -0.89 -10.90
C LYS A 135 -16.60 0.17 -10.76
N ALA A 136 -15.89 0.48 -11.84
CA ALA A 136 -14.86 1.52 -11.83
C ALA A 136 -15.45 2.87 -11.39
N ALA A 137 -16.54 3.31 -12.02
CA ALA A 137 -17.24 4.56 -11.67
C ALA A 137 -17.80 4.53 -10.23
N MET A 138 -18.37 3.41 -9.81
CA MET A 138 -18.90 3.21 -8.47
C MET A 138 -17.80 3.37 -7.40
N TRP A 139 -16.62 2.79 -7.61
CA TRP A 139 -15.50 2.90 -6.67
C TRP A 139 -14.82 4.27 -6.74
N GLN A 140 -14.75 4.89 -7.92
CA GLN A 140 -14.26 6.26 -8.05
C GLN A 140 -15.11 7.23 -7.23
N SER A 141 -16.44 7.14 -7.33
CA SER A 141 -17.34 7.96 -6.53
C SER A 141 -17.13 7.79 -5.02
N ARG A 142 -16.82 6.57 -4.54
CA ARG A 142 -16.48 6.35 -3.12
C ARG A 142 -15.17 7.02 -2.72
N PHE A 143 -14.17 7.00 -3.59
CA PHE A 143 -12.92 7.71 -3.34
C PHE A 143 -13.11 9.23 -3.33
N ASP A 144 -13.93 9.76 -4.25
CA ASP A 144 -14.24 11.19 -4.32
C ASP A 144 -14.91 11.67 -3.02
N VAL A 145 -15.86 10.91 -2.48
CA VAL A 145 -16.45 11.20 -1.16
C VAL A 145 -15.38 11.23 -0.07
N PHE A 146 -14.52 10.21 -0.01
CA PHE A 146 -13.44 10.11 0.98
C PHE A 146 -12.47 11.31 0.96
N VAL A 147 -12.14 11.87 -0.21
CA VAL A 147 -11.21 13.02 -0.29
C VAL A 147 -11.89 14.37 -0.02
N THR A 148 -13.22 14.41 0.04
CA THR A 148 -14.00 15.63 0.33
C THR A 148 -14.49 15.75 1.77
N GLU A 149 -14.37 14.67 2.57
CA GLU A 149 -14.66 14.64 4.00
C GLU A 149 -13.44 15.06 4.85
#